data_AF-A0A0N4VHW5-F1
#
_entry.id   AF-A0A0N4VHW5-F1
#
_cell.length_a   1.000
_cell.length_b   1.000
_cell.length_c   1.000
_cell.angle_alpha   90.00
_cell.angle_beta   90.00
_cell.angle_gamma   90.00
#
_symmetry.space_group_name_H-M   'P 1'
#
loop_
_entity.id
_entity.type
_entity.pdbx_description
1 polymer ?
#
loop_
_entity_poly.entity_id
_entity_poly.type
_entity_poly.pdbx_seq_one_letter_code
_entity_poly.pdbx_strand_id
1 'polypeptide(L)' 'MLGLKTVLVLSLLLVAVSAFYGRQLRNFVRFRKPEDLYQPSFRTVLCGTHPIRIQMDADPEVMCNEYYRMSAAAAVNDGL' A
#
# COMPACT_ATOMS: atom_id res chain seq x y z
N MET A 1 44.89 1.88 37.83
CA MET A 1 44.26 3.20 37.98
C MET A 1 43.68 3.61 36.64
N LEU A 2 42.36 3.51 36.46
CA LEU A 2 41.70 4.04 35.26
C LEU A 2 41.84 5.56 35.32
N GLY A 3 42.64 6.15 34.43
CA GLY A 3 42.87 7.59 34.41
C GLY A 3 41.59 8.36 34.09
N LEU A 4 41.49 9.60 34.59
CA LEU A 4 40.37 10.50 34.28
C LEU A 4 40.09 10.61 32.77
N LYS A 5 41.14 10.53 31.95
CA LYS A 5 41.06 10.51 30.48
C LYS A 5 40.33 9.28 29.93
N THR A 6 40.58 8.09 30.45
CA THR A 6 39.88 6.87 30.00
C THR A 6 38.41 6.88 30.42
N VAL A 7 38.10 7.44 31.60
CA VAL A 7 36.70 7.62 32.04
C VAL A 7 35.95 8.61 31.14
N LEU A 8 36.57 9.73 30.80
CA LEU A 8 35.99 10.73 29.90
C LEU A 8 35.72 10.16 28.50
N VAL A 9 36.69 9.45 27.92
CA VAL A 9 36.54 8.83 26.59
C VAL A 9 35.43 7.79 26.60
N LEU A 10 35.36 6.94 27.63
CA LEU A 10 34.31 5.92 27.75
C LEU A 10 32.92 6.55 27.88
N SER A 11 32.79 7.62 28.67
CA SER A 11 31.52 8.34 28.84
C SER A 11 31.02 8.98 27.53
N LEU A 12 31.92 9.58 26.75
CA LEU A 12 31.62 10.15 25.44
C LEU A 12 31.17 9.08 24.44
N LEU A 13 31.84 7.93 24.43
CA LEU A 13 31.46 6.80 23.58
C LEU A 13 30.05 6.28 23.92
N LEU A 14 29.73 6.11 25.20
CA LEU A 14 28.41 5.66 25.63
C LEU A 14 27.29 6.63 25.20
N VAL A 15 27.51 7.93 25.34
CA VAL A 15 26.55 8.96 24.90
C VAL A 15 26.38 8.92 23.37
N ALA A 16 27.48 8.84 22.62
CA ALA A 16 27.42 8.78 21.15
C ALA A 16 26.67 7.54 20.65
N VAL A 17 26.94 6.38 21.25
CA VAL A 17 26.24 5.12 20.94
C VAL A 17 24.75 5.24 21.25
N SER A 18 24.38 5.74 22.43
CA SER A 18 22.98 5.91 22.81
C SER A 18 22.21 6.85 21.86
N ALA A 19 22.84 7.93 21.40
CA ALA A 19 22.25 8.88 20.47
C ALA A 19 22.09 8.28 19.07
N PHE A 20 23.05 7.48 18.62
CA PHE A 20 22.99 6.80 17.33
C PHE A 20 21.86 5.76 17.29
N TYR A 21 21.82 4.84 18.25
CA TYR A 21 20.77 3.83 18.33
C TYR A 21 19.39 4.44 18.63
N GLY A 22 19.33 5.48 19.48
CA GLY A 22 18.08 6.19 19.79
C GLY A 22 17.46 6.91 18.58
N ARG A 23 18.28 7.45 17.66
CA ARG A 23 17.80 8.04 16.40
C ARG A 23 17.39 6.98 15.39
N GLN A 24 18.14 5.89 15.29
CA GLN A 24 17.87 4.85 14.30
C GLN A 24 16.56 4.13 14.59
N LEU A 25 16.27 3.81 15.85
CA LEU A 25 15.01 3.16 16.26
C LEU A 25 13.76 4.01 15.99
N ARG A 26 13.87 5.35 16.02
CA ARG A 26 12.73 6.25 15.75
C ARG A 26 12.30 6.25 14.28
N ASN A 27 13.19 5.90 13.35
CA ASN A 27 12.89 5.94 11.92
C ASN A 27 12.23 4.65 11.39
N PHE A 28 12.23 3.56 12.15
CA PHE A 28 11.64 2.29 11.72
C PHE A 28 10.12 2.19 11.97
N VAL A 29 9.56 3.06 12.80
CA VAL A 29 8.12 3.07 13.11
C VAL A 29 7.46 4.26 12.44
N ARG A 30 7.41 4.24 11.11
CA ARG A 30 6.52 5.15 10.37
C ARG A 30 5.18 4.45 10.24
N PHE A 31 4.26 4.74 11.15
CA PHE A 31 2.87 4.31 11.01
C PHE A 31 2.32 4.94 9.72
N ARG A 32 2.18 4.11 8.68
CA ARG A 32 1.40 4.43 7.49
C ARG A 32 -0.06 4.48 7.92
N LYS A 33 -0.85 5.41 7.38
CA LYS A 33 -2.29 5.37 7.64
C LYS A 33 -2.85 4.09 7.00
N PRO A 34 -3.92 3.49 7.53
CA PRO A 34 -4.53 2.30 6.94
C PRO A 34 -4.87 2.48 5.46
N GLU A 35 -5.30 3.68 5.05
CA GLU A 35 -5.54 4.03 3.64
C GLU A 35 -4.28 3.98 2.75
N ASP A 36 -3.08 4.12 3.32
CA ASP A 36 -1.80 4.06 2.58
C ASP A 36 -1.27 2.63 2.42
N LEU A 37 -1.84 1.65 3.13
CA LEU A 37 -1.37 0.27 3.18
C LEU A 37 -2.13 -0.66 2.24
N TYR A 38 -3.39 -0.35 1.93
CA TYR A 38 -4.24 -1.24 1.15
C TYR A 38 -5.27 -0.47 0.33
N GLN A 39 -5.03 -0.38 -0.98
CA GLN A 39 -6.07 -0.11 -1.95
C GLN A 39 -6.48 -1.46 -2.55
N PRO A 40 -7.77 -1.83 -2.55
CA PRO A 40 -8.20 -3.09 -3.15
C PRO A 40 -7.80 -3.11 -4.63
N SER A 41 -7.40 -4.24 -5.19
CA SER A 41 -7.04 -4.29 -6.63
C SER A 41 -8.25 -4.16 -7.56
N PHE A 42 -9.46 -4.37 -7.03
CA PHE A 42 -10.70 -4.34 -7.78
C PHE A 42 -11.80 -3.60 -7.02
N ARG A 43 -12.70 -2.93 -7.76
CA ARG A 43 -13.99 -2.41 -7.30
C ARG A 43 -15.14 -3.08 -8.02
N THR A 44 -16.30 -3.07 -7.39
CA THR A 44 -17.55 -3.48 -8.05
C THR A 44 -18.26 -2.23 -8.56
N VAL A 45 -18.64 -2.24 -9.83
CA VAL A 45 -19.42 -1.18 -10.49
C VAL A 45 -20.69 -1.78 -11.05
N LEU A 46 -21.78 -1.02 -11.01
CA LEU A 46 -23.05 -1.42 -11.60
C LEU A 46 -23.13 -0.92 -13.05
N CYS A 47 -23.17 -1.86 -14.00
CA CYS A 47 -23.51 -1.57 -15.40
C CYS A 47 -25.00 -1.87 -15.60
N GLY A 48 -25.83 -0.83 -15.52
CA GLY A 48 -27.28 -0.98 -15.50
C GLY A 48 -27.72 -1.74 -14.23
N THR A 49 -28.26 -2.94 -14.40
CA THR A 49 -28.66 -3.83 -13.29
C THR A 49 -27.62 -4.90 -12.94
N HIS A 50 -26.50 -4.96 -13.66
CA HIS A 50 -25.50 -6.03 -13.52
C HIS A 50 -24.26 -5.54 -12.77
N PRO A 51 -23.92 -6.15 -11.61
CA PRO A 51 -22.68 -5.83 -10.92
C PRO A 51 -21.50 -6.51 -11.61
N ILE A 52 -20.50 -5.72 -12.00
CA ILE A 52 -19.23 -6.21 -12.56
C ILE A 52 -18.05 -5.82 -11.67
N ARG A 53 -17.03 -6.68 -11.61
CA ARG A 53 -15.77 -6.40 -10.92
C ARG A 53 -14.75 -5.87 -11.91
N ILE A 54 -14.21 -4.68 -11.67
CA ILE A 54 -13.23 -4.02 -12.52
C ILE A 54 -12.01 -3.61 -11.70
N GLN A 55 -10.86 -3.42 -12.35
CA GLN A 55 -9.67 -2.88 -11.68
C GLN A 55 -9.96 -1.46 -11.15
N MET A 56 -9.30 -1.06 -10.06
CA MET A 56 -9.61 0.24 -9.42
C MET A 56 -9.38 1.45 -10.32
N ASP A 57 -8.36 1.37 -11.15
CA ASP A 57 -7.91 2.38 -12.11
C ASP A 57 -8.59 2.26 -13.48
N ALA A 58 -9.37 1.19 -13.70
CA ALA A 58 -10.12 1.02 -14.94
C ALA A 58 -11.28 2.01 -15.04
N ASP A 59 -11.46 2.56 -16.25
CA ASP A 59 -12.59 3.42 -16.60
C ASP A 59 -13.90 2.61 -16.57
N PRO A 60 -14.86 2.96 -15.69
CA PRO A 60 -16.10 2.20 -15.56
C PRO A 60 -16.95 2.24 -16.83
N GLU A 61 -16.94 3.32 -17.61
CA GLU A 61 -17.77 3.44 -18.82
C GLU A 61 -17.27 2.52 -19.93
N VAL A 62 -15.95 2.49 -20.13
CA VAL A 62 -15.32 1.57 -21.10
C VAL A 62 -15.57 0.12 -20.69
N MET A 63 -15.42 -0.21 -19.41
CA MET A 63 -15.67 -1.57 -18.92
C MET A 63 -17.14 -1.98 -19.05
N CYS A 64 -18.09 -1.07 -18.80
CA CYS A 64 -19.50 -1.35 -19.02
C CYS A 64 -19.82 -1.56 -20.50
N ASN A 65 -19.25 -0.76 -21.41
CA ASN A 65 -19.44 -0.93 -22.85
C ASN A 65 -18.91 -2.28 -23.34
N GLU A 66 -17.72 -2.68 -22.90
CA GLU A 66 -17.17 -3.99 -23.25
C GLU A 66 -18.00 -5.14 -22.65
N TYR A 67 -18.47 -4.99 -21.40
CA TYR A 67 -19.39 -5.96 -20.80
C TYR A 67 -20.67 -6.16 -21.64
N TYR A 68 -21.28 -5.07 -22.12
CA TYR A 68 -22.46 -5.17 -22.99
C TYR A 68 -22.14 -5.80 -24.34
N ARG A 69 -20.99 -5.47 -24.96
CA ARG A 69 -20.55 -6.09 -26.22
C ARG A 69 -20.34 -7.60 -26.09
N MET A 70 -19.69 -8.03 -25.01
CA MET A 70 -19.50 -9.45 -24.72
C MET A 70 -20.82 -10.16 -24.45
N SER A 71 -21.72 -9.53 -23.69
CA SER A 71 -23.04 -10.10 -23.38
C SER A 71 -23.92 -10.23 -24.62
N ALA A 72 -23.89 -9.25 -25.52
CA ALA A 72 -24.59 -9.32 -26.79
C ALA A 72 -24.01 -10.40 -27.72
N ALA A 73 -22.68 -10.54 -27.78
CA ALA A 73 -22.04 -11.60 -28.56
C ALA A 73 -22.34 -13.00 -28.00
N ALA A 74 -22.42 -13.15 -26.67
CA ALA A 74 -22.84 -14.40 -26.03
C ALA A 74 -24.29 -14.74 -26.39
N ALA A 75 -25.20 -13.77 -26.29
CA ALA A 75 -26.61 -13.95 -26.65
C ALA A 75 -26.82 -14.38 -28.11
N VAL A 76 -26.02 -13.85 -29.05
CA VAL A 76 -26.08 -14.26 -30.47
C VAL A 76 -25.55 -15.68 -30.67
N ASN A 77 -24.49 -16.08 -29.96
CA ASN A 77 -23.94 -17.43 -30.07
C ASN A 77 -24.84 -18.51 -29.42
N ASP A 78 -25.66 -18.13 -28.45
CA ASP A 78 -26.61 -19.02 -27.78
C ASP A 78 -27.95 -19.20 -28.56
N GLY A 79 -28.05 -18.66 -29.79
CA GLY A 79 -29.12 -19.02 -30.73
C GLY A 79 -30.46 -18.30 -30.51
N LEU A 80 -30.42 -17.01 -30.19
CA LEU A 80 -31.55 -16.08 -30.33
C LEU A 80 -31.51 -15.32 -31.66
#